data_AF-A0A1I1XK98-F1
#
_entry.id   AF-A0A1I1XK98-F1
#
_cell.length_a   1.000
_cell.length_b   1.000
_cell.length_c   1.000
_cell.angle_alpha   90.00
_cell.angle_beta   90.00
_cell.angle_gamma   90.00
#
_symmetry.space_group_name_H-M   'P 1'
#
loop_
_entity.id
_entity.type
_entity.pdbx_description
1 polymer ?
#
loop_
_entity_poly.entity_id
_entity_poly.type
_entity_poly.pdbx_seq_one_letter_code
_entity_poly.pdbx_strand_id
1 'polypeptide(L)'
;MYPGQSNGLPFSKLLHPHFLTPARRRSALVLAFILCFSAPSYGDCDISLRWDDDPPYFMVQEGKLVGIDADLVREAMGRLGCGLSFQKMPWARALRELRDGHVDMLSGAYRTTEREEYAHYSEVVGLVSPNILFIR
;
A
#
# COMPACT_ATOMS: atom_id res chain seq x y z
N MET A 1 70.39 21.64 39.49
CA MET A 1 69.63 21.57 40.76
C MET A 1 68.71 22.79 40.84
N TYR A 2 67.44 22.61 40.53
CA TYR A 2 66.33 23.47 40.97
C TYR A 2 65.09 22.55 41.06
N PRO A 3 64.48 22.38 42.24
CA PRO A 3 63.35 21.49 42.41
C PRO A 3 62.04 22.16 41.98
N GLY A 4 61.12 21.33 41.50
CA GLY A 4 59.89 21.70 40.83
C GLY A 4 58.77 22.20 41.76
N GLN A 5 57.94 23.08 41.18
CA GLN A 5 56.69 23.55 41.73
C GLN A 5 55.56 22.84 40.96
N SER A 6 54.81 21.97 41.64
CA SER A 6 53.67 21.25 41.08
C SER A 6 52.46 22.17 41.01
N ASN A 7 52.11 22.61 39.79
CA ASN A 7 50.86 23.33 39.53
C ASN A 7 49.73 22.31 39.32
N GLY A 8 48.95 22.06 40.37
CA GLY A 8 47.71 21.29 40.28
C GLY A 8 46.68 22.03 39.42
N LEU A 9 46.54 21.61 38.15
CA LEU A 9 45.46 22.06 37.28
C LEU A 9 44.14 21.33 37.64
N PRO A 10 42.98 22.03 37.63
CA PRO A 10 41.73 21.52 38.17
C PRO A 10 40.98 20.70 37.11
N PHE A 11 41.26 19.40 37.00
CA PHE A 11 40.52 18.51 36.09
C PHE A 11 39.15 18.06 36.62
N SER A 12 38.67 18.57 37.77
CA SER A 12 37.38 18.18 38.35
C SER A 12 36.14 18.86 37.74
N LYS A 13 36.28 19.63 36.66
CA LYS A 13 35.18 20.45 36.08
C LYS A 13 34.57 19.95 34.76
N LEU A 14 34.78 18.70 34.34
CA LEU A 14 34.31 18.24 33.01
C LEU A 14 33.39 17.02 32.98
N LEU A 15 32.82 16.62 34.11
CA LEU A 15 31.72 15.63 34.11
C LEU A 15 30.61 16.12 35.05
N HIS A 16 29.73 16.96 34.53
CA HIS A 16 28.40 17.13 35.11
C HIS A 16 27.55 15.94 34.68
N PRO A 17 27.17 15.01 35.58
CA PRO A 17 26.14 14.05 35.24
C PRO A 17 24.84 14.84 35.12
N HIS A 18 24.37 15.04 33.88
CA HIS A 18 23.02 15.52 33.62
C HIS A 18 22.03 14.43 34.07
N PHE A 19 21.79 14.34 35.37
CA PHE A 19 20.65 13.63 35.92
C PHE A 19 19.41 14.42 35.50
N LEU A 20 18.83 14.01 34.38
CA LEU A 20 17.50 14.44 33.97
C LEU A 20 16.54 14.14 35.12
N THR A 21 15.96 15.19 35.70
CA THR A 21 14.95 15.07 36.74
C THR A 21 13.79 14.18 36.24
N PRO A 22 13.13 13.40 37.12
CA PRO A 22 12.07 12.47 36.71
C PRO A 22 10.93 13.17 35.96
N ALA A 23 10.69 14.45 36.25
CA ALA A 23 9.74 15.29 35.51
C ALA A 23 10.16 15.54 34.05
N ARG A 24 11.44 15.87 33.78
CA ARG A 24 11.96 16.03 32.41
C ARG A 24 11.93 14.72 31.63
N ARG A 25 12.15 13.58 32.28
CA ARG A 25 12.04 12.24 31.67
C ARG A 25 10.60 11.89 31.27
N ARG A 26 9.61 12.23 32.11
CA ARG A 26 8.18 12.03 31.81
C ARG A 26 7.69 12.92 30.68
N SER A 27 8.06 14.21 30.68
CA SER A 27 7.71 15.13 29.60
C SER A 27 8.34 14.74 28.26
N ALA A 28 9.58 14.23 28.26
CA ALA A 28 10.22 13.73 27.04
C ALA A 28 9.53 12.49 26.47
N LEU A 29 9.05 11.57 27.32
CA LEU A 29 8.31 10.38 26.88
C LEU A 29 6.93 10.74 26.31
N VAL A 30 6.22 11.70 26.93
CA VAL A 30 4.93 12.18 26.41
C VAL A 30 5.12 12.87 25.05
N LEU A 31 6.15 13.70 24.91
CA LEU A 31 6.46 14.36 23.64
C LEU A 31 6.84 13.37 22.54
N ALA A 32 7.63 12.33 22.87
CA ALA A 32 7.96 11.26 21.94
C ALA A 32 6.73 10.44 21.51
N PHE A 33 5.81 10.16 22.43
CA PHE A 33 4.56 9.47 22.13
C PHE A 33 3.67 10.30 21.19
N ILE A 34 3.55 11.60 21.43
CA ILE A 34 2.79 12.53 20.56
C ILE A 34 3.41 12.58 19.16
N LEU A 35 4.74 12.66 19.05
CA LEU A 35 5.44 12.68 17.76
C LEU A 35 5.26 11.37 16.97
N CYS A 36 5.28 10.22 17.63
CA CYS A 36 5.02 8.93 16.97
C CYS A 36 3.58 8.77 16.49
N PHE A 37 2.60 9.40 17.15
CA PHE A 37 1.20 9.42 16.71
C PHE A 37 0.90 10.43 15.60
N SER A 38 1.82 11.35 15.32
CA SER A 38 1.62 12.42 14.33
C SER A 38 2.16 12.08 12.94
N ALA A 39 2.70 10.87 12.74
CA ALA A 39 3.24 10.49 11.44
C ALA A 39 2.11 10.42 10.40
N PRO A 40 2.15 11.23 9.33
CA PRO A 40 1.23 11.04 8.22
C PRO A 40 1.51 9.67 7.61
N SER A 41 0.55 8.76 7.74
CA SER A 41 0.50 7.53 6.96
C SER A 41 0.16 7.93 5.52
N TYR A 42 1.17 8.27 4.72
CA TYR A 42 1.03 8.20 3.27
C TYR A 42 1.06 6.72 2.90
N GLY A 43 -0.13 6.12 2.79
CA GLY A 43 -0.27 4.84 2.12
C GLY A 43 -0.10 5.09 0.64
N ASP A 44 1.01 4.64 0.06
CA ASP A 44 1.17 4.63 -1.39
C ASP A 44 0.12 3.67 -1.96
N CYS A 45 -0.79 4.20 -2.79
CA CYS A 45 -1.93 3.45 -3.31
C CYS A 45 -1.63 3.00 -4.73
N ASP A 46 -0.75 2.02 -4.89
CA ASP A 46 -0.46 1.39 -6.18
C ASP A 46 -1.25 0.08 -6.31
N ILE A 47 -2.26 0.07 -7.18
CA ILE A 47 -3.16 -1.08 -7.37
C ILE A 47 -2.75 -1.84 -8.63
N SER A 48 -2.60 -3.15 -8.51
CA SER A 48 -2.44 -4.06 -9.64
C SER A 48 -3.77 -4.70 -10.03
N LEU A 49 -4.10 -4.61 -11.32
CA LEU A 49 -5.28 -5.23 -11.89
C LEU A 49 -4.91 -6.24 -12.99
N ARG A 50 -5.52 -7.43 -12.92
CA ARG A 50 -5.44 -8.40 -14.01
C ARG A 50 -6.20 -7.93 -15.25
N TRP A 51 -5.62 -8.17 -16.41
CA TRP A 51 -6.33 -8.17 -17.69
C TRP A 51 -5.96 -9.39 -18.55
N ASP A 52 -6.73 -9.63 -19.61
CA ASP A 52 -6.44 -10.55 -20.71
C ASP A 52 -7.24 -10.12 -21.95
N ASP A 53 -7.03 -10.73 -23.11
CA ASP A 53 -7.79 -10.38 -24.31
C ASP A 53 -9.25 -10.86 -24.18
N ASP A 54 -10.16 -9.95 -23.83
CA ASP A 54 -11.59 -10.20 -23.62
C ASP A 54 -12.45 -9.00 -24.10
N PRO A 55 -12.59 -8.80 -25.42
CA PRO A 55 -13.39 -7.69 -25.95
C PRO A 55 -14.87 -7.85 -25.59
N PRO A 56 -15.60 -6.76 -25.27
CA PRO A 56 -15.16 -5.36 -25.31
C PRO A 56 -14.59 -4.82 -23.99
N TYR A 57 -14.37 -5.68 -22.98
CA TYR A 57 -13.96 -5.27 -21.64
C TYR A 57 -12.47 -4.93 -21.55
N PHE A 58 -11.63 -5.79 -22.13
CA PHE A 58 -10.19 -5.58 -22.26
C PHE A 58 -9.75 -5.96 -23.67
N MET A 59 -9.07 -5.03 -24.34
CA MET A 59 -8.55 -5.25 -25.68
C MET A 59 -7.39 -4.30 -25.96
N VAL A 60 -6.51 -4.69 -26.88
CA VAL A 60 -5.45 -3.80 -27.36
C VAL A 60 -5.88 -3.16 -28.67
N GLN A 61 -5.89 -1.82 -28.71
CA GLN A 61 -6.06 -1.05 -29.94
C GLN A 61 -4.86 -0.13 -30.11
N GLU A 62 -4.21 -0.16 -31.28
CA GLU A 62 -3.04 0.67 -31.59
C GLU A 62 -1.92 0.58 -30.52
N GLY A 63 -1.73 -0.61 -29.95
CA GLY A 63 -0.72 -0.87 -28.91
C GLY A 63 -1.10 -0.37 -27.51
N LYS A 64 -2.30 0.17 -27.31
CA LYS A 64 -2.81 0.62 -26.01
C LYS A 64 -3.88 -0.32 -25.48
N LEU A 65 -3.84 -0.59 -24.18
CA LEU A 65 -4.90 -1.32 -23.48
C LEU A 65 -6.12 -0.40 -23.30
N VAL A 66 -7.23 -0.80 -23.93
CA VAL A 66 -8.51 -0.10 -23.92
C VAL A 66 -9.64 -1.09 -23.60
N GLY A 67 -10.86 -0.59 -23.47
CA GLY A 67 -12.05 -1.40 -23.22
C GLY A 67 -12.80 -0.92 -21.97
N ILE A 68 -14.02 -1.41 -21.81
CA ILE A 68 -14.95 -0.92 -20.78
C ILE A 68 -14.33 -0.99 -19.39
N ASP A 69 -13.75 -2.14 -19.03
CA ASP A 69 -13.20 -2.36 -17.70
C ASP A 69 -11.85 -1.64 -17.51
N ALA A 70 -11.03 -1.59 -18.55
CA ALA A 70 -9.77 -0.85 -18.52
C ALA A 70 -10.01 0.64 -18.27
N ASP A 71 -11.00 1.22 -18.94
CA ASP A 71 -11.33 2.64 -18.84
C ASP A 71 -12.04 2.96 -17.51
N LEU A 72 -12.96 2.11 -17.08
CA LEU A 72 -13.66 2.24 -15.81
C LEU A 72 -12.70 2.24 -14.62
N VAL A 73 -11.79 1.27 -14.57
CA VAL A 73 -10.84 1.17 -13.46
C VAL A 73 -9.85 2.32 -13.48
N ARG A 74 -9.37 2.72 -14.66
CA ARG A 74 -8.46 3.86 -14.78
C ARG A 74 -9.08 5.15 -14.27
N GLU A 75 -10.33 5.40 -14.62
CA GLU A 75 -11.08 6.56 -14.11
C GLU A 75 -11.29 6.45 -12.59
N ALA A 76 -11.66 5.28 -12.07
CA ALA A 76 -11.85 5.07 -10.64
C ALA A 76 -10.56 5.33 -9.84
N MET A 77 -9.43 4.75 -10.27
CA MET A 77 -8.14 4.96 -9.61
C MET A 77 -7.66 6.40 -9.72
N GLY A 78 -7.88 7.05 -10.88
CA GLY A 78 -7.57 8.46 -11.08
C GLY A 78 -8.32 9.38 -10.11
N ARG A 79 -9.60 9.09 -9.83
CA ARG A 79 -10.39 9.84 -8.82
C ARG A 79 -9.93 9.62 -7.40
N LEU A 80 -9.40 8.43 -7.10
CA LEU A 80 -8.86 8.10 -5.78
C LEU A 80 -7.43 8.63 -5.58
N GLY A 81 -6.76 9.08 -6.66
CA GLY A 81 -5.35 9.44 -6.62
C GLY A 81 -4.43 8.23 -6.46
N CYS A 82 -4.88 7.04 -6.86
CA CYS A 82 -4.13 5.80 -6.79
C CYS A 82 -3.41 5.50 -8.12
N GLY A 83 -2.21 4.94 -8.04
CA GLY A 83 -1.53 4.32 -9.17
C GLY A 83 -2.24 3.04 -9.61
N LEU A 84 -2.12 2.72 -10.90
CA LEU A 84 -2.73 1.55 -11.51
C LEU A 84 -1.76 0.87 -12.45
N SER A 85 -1.53 -0.42 -12.24
CA SER A 85 -0.75 -1.28 -13.12
C SER A 85 -1.60 -2.42 -13.66
N PHE A 86 -1.47 -2.71 -14.96
CA PHE A 86 -2.21 -3.78 -15.62
C PHE A 86 -1.31 -5.01 -15.82
N GLN A 87 -1.73 -6.16 -15.30
CA GLN A 87 -1.00 -7.42 -15.41
C GLN A 87 -1.73 -8.41 -16.33
N LYS A 88 -1.11 -8.79 -17.45
CA LYS A 88 -1.73 -9.75 -18.38
C LYS A 88 -1.58 -11.18 -17.84
N MET A 89 -2.69 -11.87 -17.58
CA MET A 89 -2.65 -13.29 -17.19
C MET A 89 -3.97 -14.05 -17.42
N PRO A 90 -3.91 -15.38 -17.62
CA PRO A 90 -5.11 -16.21 -17.73
C PRO A 90 -5.95 -16.21 -16.46
N TRP A 91 -7.27 -16.35 -16.61
CA TRP A 91 -8.25 -16.26 -15.53
C TRP A 91 -7.97 -17.18 -14.33
N ALA A 92 -7.68 -18.46 -14.58
CA ALA A 92 -7.44 -19.42 -13.51
C ALA A 92 -6.18 -19.09 -12.68
N ARG A 93 -5.18 -18.45 -13.31
CA ARG A 93 -4.00 -17.94 -12.60
C ARG A 93 -4.38 -16.71 -11.78
N ALA A 94 -5.11 -15.77 -12.37
CA ALA A 94 -5.55 -14.54 -11.71
C ALA A 94 -6.27 -14.79 -10.39
N LEU A 95 -7.16 -15.79 -10.32
CA LEU A 95 -7.86 -16.15 -9.09
C LEU A 95 -6.93 -16.68 -7.99
N ARG A 96 -5.85 -17.38 -8.35
CA ARG A 96 -4.84 -17.82 -7.37
C ARG A 96 -3.99 -16.65 -6.90
N GLU A 97 -3.49 -15.84 -7.83
CA GLU A 97 -2.68 -14.66 -7.51
C GLU A 97 -3.47 -13.64 -6.67
N LEU A 98 -4.78 -13.50 -6.89
CA LEU A 98 -5.66 -12.70 -6.03
C LEU A 98 -5.73 -13.26 -4.60
N ARG A 99 -5.95 -14.59 -4.48
CA ARG A 99 -6.01 -15.26 -3.17
C ARG A 99 -4.69 -15.14 -2.40
N ASP A 100 -3.57 -15.22 -3.11
CA ASP A 100 -2.22 -15.17 -2.54
C ASP A 100 -1.73 -13.73 -2.30
N GLY A 101 -2.48 -12.72 -2.74
CA GLY A 101 -2.16 -11.30 -2.56
C GLY A 101 -1.08 -10.77 -3.52
N HIS A 102 -0.91 -11.39 -4.68
CA HIS A 102 0.02 -10.97 -5.74
C HIS A 102 -0.63 -10.08 -6.81
N VAL A 103 -1.97 -10.08 -6.88
CA VAL A 103 -2.77 -9.13 -7.67
C VAL A 103 -3.84 -8.56 -6.76
N ASP A 104 -4.05 -7.25 -6.81
CA ASP A 104 -4.96 -6.56 -5.89
C ASP A 104 -6.42 -6.61 -6.37
N MET A 105 -6.65 -6.64 -7.68
CA MET A 105 -7.98 -6.51 -8.25
C MET A 105 -8.21 -7.33 -9.52
N LEU A 106 -9.41 -7.92 -9.60
CA LEU A 106 -9.94 -8.56 -10.80
C LEU A 106 -11.24 -7.85 -11.21
N SER A 107 -11.43 -7.65 -12.51
CA SER A 107 -12.74 -7.26 -13.06
C SER A 107 -13.52 -8.49 -13.51
N GLY A 108 -14.86 -8.39 -13.50
CA GLY A 108 -15.77 -9.41 -14.02
C GLY A 108 -15.88 -10.69 -13.18
N ALA A 109 -15.31 -10.73 -11.97
CA ALA A 109 -15.42 -11.89 -11.09
C ALA A 109 -16.86 -12.03 -10.56
N TYR A 110 -17.52 -13.15 -10.85
CA TYR A 110 -18.79 -13.46 -10.17
C TYR A 110 -18.57 -13.61 -8.66
N ARG A 111 -19.49 -13.04 -7.88
CA ARG A 111 -19.55 -13.14 -6.42
C ARG A 111 -20.08 -14.51 -6.02
N THR A 112 -19.26 -15.25 -5.26
CA THR A 112 -19.61 -16.57 -4.73
C THR A 112 -19.11 -16.68 -3.29
N THR A 113 -19.76 -17.51 -2.47
CA THR A 113 -19.38 -17.70 -1.06
C THR A 113 -17.92 -18.13 -0.90
N GLU A 114 -17.42 -19.00 -1.78
CA GLU A 114 -16.01 -19.42 -1.79
C GLU A 114 -15.03 -18.25 -2.02
N ARG A 115 -15.40 -17.27 -2.85
CA ARG A 115 -14.52 -16.14 -3.17
C ARG A 115 -14.59 -15.05 -2.11
N GLU A 116 -15.72 -14.90 -1.44
CA GLU A 116 -15.88 -13.98 -0.32
C GLU A 116 -14.97 -14.32 0.88
N GLU A 117 -14.43 -15.54 0.94
CA GLU A 117 -13.45 -15.92 1.96
C GLU A 117 -12.12 -15.15 1.85
N TYR A 118 -11.78 -14.65 0.66
CA TYR A 118 -10.49 -13.98 0.40
C TYR A 118 -10.57 -12.71 -0.44
N ALA A 119 -11.74 -12.39 -1.01
CA ALA A 119 -11.93 -11.22 -1.86
C ALA A 119 -13.10 -10.36 -1.38
N HIS A 120 -12.93 -9.05 -1.50
CA HIS A 120 -13.99 -8.08 -1.34
C HIS A 120 -14.55 -7.69 -2.71
N TYR A 121 -15.86 -7.42 -2.74
CA TYR A 121 -16.57 -7.01 -3.95
C TYR A 121 -17.04 -5.57 -3.81
N SER A 122 -16.89 -4.79 -4.87
CA SER A 122 -17.57 -3.50 -4.98
C SER A 122 -19.09 -3.71 -5.04
N GLU A 123 -19.84 -2.61 -4.92
CA GLU A 123 -21.20 -2.60 -5.43
C GLU A 123 -21.22 -2.90 -6.92
N VAL A 124 -22.36 -3.39 -7.42
CA VAL A 124 -22.51 -3.78 -8.82
C VAL A 124 -22.38 -2.54 -9.71
N VAL A 125 -21.28 -2.47 -10.47
CA VAL A 125 -20.98 -1.34 -11.36
C VAL A 125 -21.51 -1.56 -12.79
N GLY A 126 -21.86 -2.80 -13.16
CA GLY A 126 -22.28 -3.18 -14.51
C GLY A 126 -23.44 -4.18 -14.58
N LEU A 127 -23.73 -4.69 -15.77
CA LEU A 127 -24.77 -5.71 -15.95
C LEU A 127 -24.26 -7.08 -15.50
N VAL A 128 -25.04 -7.77 -14.68
CA VAL A 128 -24.80 -9.19 -14.37
C VAL A 128 -25.32 -10.00 -15.56
N SER A 129 -24.40 -10.48 -16.39
CA SER A 129 -24.77 -11.38 -17.48
C SER A 129 -25.01 -12.80 -16.94
N PRO A 130 -26.09 -13.48 -17.35
CA PRO A 130 -26.20 -14.92 -17.14
C PRO A 130 -25.22 -15.67 -18.04
N ASN A 131 -24.92 -16.93 -17.70
CA ASN A 131 -24.24 -17.83 -18.63
C ASN A 131 -25.15 -18.10 -19.83
N ILE A 132 -24.69 -17.75 -21.03
CA ILE A 132 -25.42 -17.97 -22.28
C ILE A 132 -24.66 -19.03 -23.09
N LEU A 133 -25.34 -20.10 -23.46
CA LEU A 133 -24.79 -21.15 -24.32
C LEU A 133 -25.14 -20.81 -25.77
N PHE A 134 -24.12 -20.67 -26.61
CA PHE A 134 -24.29 -20.55 -28.05
C PHE A 134 -24.07 -21.91 -28.70
N ILE A 135 -25.03 -22.35 -29.52
CA ILE A 135 -24.88 -23.46 -30.45
C ILE A 135 -24.93 -22.91 -31.87
N ARG A 136 -24.15 -23.49 -32.77
CA ARG A 136 -24.17 -23.14 -34.20
C ARG A 136 -25.32 -23.81 -34.91
#